data_AF-A0A921BB50-F1
#
_entry.id   AF-A0A921BB50-F1
#
_cell.length_a   1.000
_cell.length_b   1.000
_cell.length_c   1.000
_cell.angle_alpha   90.00
_cell.angle_beta   90.00
_cell.angle_gamma   90.00
#
_symmetry.space_group_name_H-M   'P 1'
#
loop_
_entity.id
_entity.type
_entity.pdbx_description
1 polymer ?
#
loop_
_entity_poly.entity_id
_entity_poly.type
_entity_poly.pdbx_seq_one_letter_code
_entity_poly.pdbx_strand_id
1 'polypeptide(L)'
;MRQAGRYMKVYRDLKEKYTFLEMCKTPELACEVTMQPLGVLDIDAAIIFADILLPLEPMGTGLEFTAGDGPVIPRPVRDKQAVENLLPVNAEEQLGFVGDAIKLVRKEIDGKIPLIGFAGAPFTLCSYMIEGGKSRDFTTTKLMMYESTDVWNLLMDKVCTMLVDYLKMQVNAGAQALQIFDSWVGCLSPHDYQQYILPHLKRVFDSLKDFKVPIINFSTGTSNYV
;
A
#
# COMPACT_ATOMS: atom_id res chain seq x y z
N MET A 1 -10.88 7.32 -0.50
CA MET A 1 -11.21 8.10 -1.71
C MET A 1 -9.99 8.10 -2.63
N ARG A 2 -10.16 8.06 -3.96
CA ARG A 2 -9.06 8.13 -4.94
C ARG A 2 -9.26 9.38 -5.79
N GLN A 3 -8.18 10.12 -6.07
CA GLN A 3 -8.21 11.25 -7.01
C GLN A 3 -8.59 10.77 -8.41
N ALA A 4 -8.02 9.66 -8.89
CA ALA A 4 -8.45 8.98 -10.10
C ALA A 4 -9.38 7.80 -9.73
N GLY A 5 -10.63 7.81 -10.19
CA GLY A 5 -11.55 6.75 -9.82
C GLY A 5 -12.95 6.82 -10.42
N ARG A 6 -13.83 5.96 -9.88
CA ARG A 6 -15.17 5.65 -10.42
C ARG A 6 -16.11 6.84 -10.62
N TYR A 7 -15.84 7.99 -10.00
CA TYR A 7 -16.63 9.20 -10.21
C TYR A 7 -16.43 9.79 -11.62
N MET A 8 -15.27 9.57 -12.24
CA MET A 8 -14.93 10.07 -13.58
C MET A 8 -15.41 9.10 -14.67
N LYS A 9 -16.04 9.60 -15.74
CA LYS A 9 -16.48 8.76 -16.87
C LYS A 9 -15.28 8.09 -17.55
N VAL A 10 -14.22 8.84 -17.83
CA VAL A 10 -12.99 8.34 -18.46
C VAL A 10 -12.36 7.14 -17.72
N TYR A 11 -12.41 7.15 -16.39
CA TYR A 11 -11.98 6.01 -15.58
C TYR A 11 -12.91 4.79 -15.75
N ARG A 12 -14.23 5.00 -15.75
CA ARG A 12 -15.20 3.92 -15.93
C ARG A 12 -15.06 3.27 -17.31
N ASP A 13 -14.85 4.08 -18.36
CA ASP A 13 -14.64 3.60 -19.73
C ASP A 13 -13.39 2.69 -19.84
N LEU A 14 -12.30 2.99 -19.11
CA LEU A 14 -11.14 2.08 -19.01
C LEU A 14 -11.47 0.81 -18.22
N LYS A 15 -12.25 0.92 -17.14
CA LYS A 15 -12.61 -0.21 -16.28
C LYS A 15 -13.50 -1.24 -16.97
N GLU A 16 -14.24 -0.84 -18.00
CA GLU A 16 -15.01 -1.72 -18.89
C GLU A 16 -14.10 -2.55 -19.81
N LYS A 17 -12.89 -2.06 -20.12
CA LYS A 17 -11.94 -2.71 -21.04
C LYS A 17 -10.88 -3.54 -20.33
N TYR A 18 -10.44 -3.09 -19.16
CA TYR A 18 -9.32 -3.67 -18.42
C TYR A 18 -9.73 -4.01 -16.99
N THR A 19 -9.21 -5.12 -16.45
CA THR A 19 -9.29 -5.45 -15.03
C THR A 19 -8.55 -4.42 -14.17
N PHE A 20 -8.84 -4.40 -12.87
CA PHE A 20 -8.18 -3.44 -11.97
C PHE A 20 -6.67 -3.69 -11.87
N LEU A 21 -6.27 -4.96 -11.81
CA LEU A 21 -4.87 -5.36 -11.79
C LEU A 21 -4.15 -5.03 -13.09
N GLU A 22 -4.75 -5.27 -14.26
CA GLU A 22 -4.14 -4.88 -15.54
C GLU A 22 -3.87 -3.37 -15.59
N MET A 23 -4.81 -2.53 -15.16
CA MET A 23 -4.57 -1.09 -15.11
C MET A 23 -3.45 -0.69 -14.14
N CYS A 24 -3.24 -1.44 -13.05
CA CYS A 24 -2.14 -1.18 -12.11
C CYS A 24 -0.79 -1.72 -12.60
N LYS A 25 -0.81 -2.82 -13.37
CA LYS A 25 0.39 -3.54 -13.84
C LYS A 25 0.90 -3.09 -15.20
N THR A 26 0.09 -2.36 -15.97
CA THR A 26 0.49 -1.76 -17.25
C THR A 26 0.87 -0.29 -17.02
N PRO A 27 2.15 0.08 -17.12
CA PRO A 27 2.62 1.44 -16.82
C PRO A 27 1.89 2.54 -17.58
N GLU A 28 1.55 2.32 -18.84
CA GLU A 28 0.86 3.29 -19.69
C GLU A 28 -0.58 3.52 -19.20
N LEU A 29 -1.28 2.46 -18.79
CA LEU A 29 -2.64 2.58 -18.24
C LEU A 29 -2.61 3.25 -16.86
N ALA A 30 -1.67 2.89 -16.00
CA ALA A 30 -1.49 3.53 -14.71
C ALA A 30 -1.16 5.03 -14.87
N CYS A 31 -0.33 5.37 -15.86
CA CYS A 31 -0.02 6.74 -16.22
C CYS A 31 -1.27 7.49 -16.71
N GLU A 32 -1.99 6.95 -17.69
CA GLU A 32 -3.23 7.55 -18.20
C GLU A 32 -4.21 7.84 -17.06
N VAL A 33 -4.47 6.85 -16.21
CA VAL A 33 -5.37 7.00 -15.06
C VAL A 33 -4.87 8.05 -14.07
N THR A 34 -3.56 8.09 -13.79
CA THR A 34 -2.96 9.09 -12.89
C THR A 34 -3.13 10.51 -13.43
N MET A 35 -3.05 10.71 -14.74
CA MET A 35 -3.17 12.02 -15.39
C MET A 35 -4.61 12.53 -15.49
N GLN A 36 -5.62 11.65 -15.43
CA GLN A 36 -7.03 12.04 -15.60
C GLN A 36 -7.48 13.20 -14.70
N PRO A 37 -7.20 13.22 -13.39
CA PRO A 37 -7.63 14.30 -12.51
C PRO A 37 -6.94 15.63 -12.82
N LEU A 38 -5.70 15.61 -13.30
CA LEU A 38 -4.90 16.83 -13.57
C LEU A 38 -5.48 17.66 -14.72
N GLY A 39 -6.20 17.02 -15.64
CA GLY A 39 -6.87 17.71 -16.75
C GLY A 39 -8.20 18.37 -16.38
N VAL A 40 -8.74 18.11 -15.18
CA VAL A 40 -10.10 18.56 -14.80
C VAL A 40 -10.20 19.16 -13.40
N LEU A 41 -9.26 18.87 -12.51
CA LEU A 41 -9.20 19.42 -11.15
C LEU A 41 -7.97 20.33 -11.03
N ASP A 42 -8.14 21.43 -10.30
CA ASP A 42 -7.04 22.31 -9.90
C ASP A 42 -6.38 21.74 -8.64
N ILE A 43 -5.41 20.84 -8.81
CA ILE A 43 -4.72 20.13 -7.72
C ILE A 43 -3.22 20.39 -7.73
N ASP A 44 -2.63 20.53 -6.54
CA ASP A 44 -1.20 20.83 -6.37
C ASP A 44 -0.30 19.58 -6.36
N ALA A 45 -0.86 18.37 -6.39
CA ALA A 45 -0.09 17.13 -6.40
C ALA A 45 -0.88 15.98 -7.03
N ALA A 46 -0.18 15.16 -7.82
CA ALA A 46 -0.68 13.88 -8.31
C ALA A 46 -0.29 12.76 -7.33
N ILE A 47 -1.12 11.72 -7.20
CA ILE A 47 -0.75 10.46 -6.55
C ILE A 47 -0.76 9.33 -7.59
N ILE A 48 0.27 8.50 -7.61
CA ILE A 48 0.37 7.38 -8.55
C ILE A 48 -0.87 6.48 -8.45
N PHE A 49 -1.41 6.03 -9.58
CA PHE A 49 -2.47 5.03 -9.58
C PHE A 49 -1.87 3.63 -9.36
N ALA A 50 -2.12 3.07 -8.18
CA ALA A 50 -1.75 1.70 -7.82
C ALA A 50 -2.75 1.15 -6.78
N ASP A 51 -2.47 -0.01 -6.20
CA ASP A 51 -3.19 -0.54 -5.05
C ASP A 51 -2.25 -0.78 -3.86
N ILE A 52 -2.74 -0.56 -2.63
CA ILE A 52 -1.92 -0.79 -1.42
C ILE A 52 -1.51 -2.27 -1.27
N LEU A 53 -2.26 -3.20 -1.88
CA LEU A 53 -2.04 -4.64 -1.70
C LEU A 53 -1.14 -5.27 -2.75
N LEU A 54 -0.76 -4.56 -3.82
CA LEU A 54 0.15 -5.11 -4.84
C LEU A 54 1.38 -5.80 -4.25
N PRO A 55 2.05 -5.26 -3.20
CA PRO A 55 3.23 -5.90 -2.65
C PRO A 55 2.97 -7.23 -1.93
N LEU A 56 1.71 -7.57 -1.62
CA LEU A 56 1.36 -8.87 -1.02
C LEU A 56 1.37 -10.01 -2.03
N GLU A 57 1.21 -9.73 -3.31
CA GLU A 57 1.24 -10.74 -4.36
C GLU A 57 2.61 -11.46 -4.44
N PRO A 58 3.75 -10.75 -4.58
CA PRO A 58 5.06 -11.41 -4.62
C PRO A 58 5.47 -12.07 -3.30
N MET A 59 4.82 -11.74 -2.17
CA MET A 59 5.00 -12.45 -0.90
C MET A 59 4.39 -13.86 -0.89
N GLY A 60 3.68 -14.27 -1.95
CA GLY A 60 3.10 -15.61 -2.08
C GLY A 60 1.71 -15.79 -1.47
N THR A 61 1.04 -14.69 -1.10
CA THR A 61 -0.29 -14.72 -0.44
C THR A 61 -1.41 -15.23 -1.36
N GLY A 62 -1.22 -15.13 -2.68
CA GLY A 62 -2.25 -15.48 -3.67
C GLY A 62 -3.33 -14.41 -3.81
N LEU A 63 -2.99 -13.14 -3.54
CA LEU A 63 -3.90 -12.01 -3.65
C LEU A 63 -4.72 -12.04 -4.95
N GLU A 64 -6.04 -11.99 -4.79
CA GLU A 64 -7.00 -11.91 -5.88
C GLU A 64 -7.89 -10.68 -5.71
N PHE A 65 -8.28 -10.06 -6.81
CA PHE A 65 -9.24 -8.96 -6.83
C PHE A 65 -10.53 -9.44 -7.49
N THR A 66 -11.51 -9.84 -6.68
CA THR A 66 -12.81 -10.30 -7.19
C THR A 66 -13.74 -9.10 -7.45
N ALA A 67 -14.58 -9.24 -8.47
CA ALA A 67 -15.56 -8.20 -8.81
C ALA A 67 -16.64 -8.12 -7.73
N GLY A 68 -16.69 -7.01 -7.00
CA GLY A 68 -17.74 -6.73 -6.01
C GLY A 68 -17.29 -6.90 -4.55
N ASP A 69 -16.58 -7.98 -4.23
CA ASP A 69 -16.25 -8.31 -2.83
C ASP A 69 -14.95 -7.63 -2.33
N GLY A 70 -14.08 -7.22 -3.26
CA GLY A 70 -12.81 -6.57 -2.95
C GLY A 70 -11.65 -7.58 -2.94
N PRO A 71 -10.52 -7.23 -2.33
CA PRO A 71 -9.36 -8.11 -2.33
C PRO A 71 -9.58 -9.32 -1.42
N VAL A 72 -9.15 -10.48 -1.89
CA VAL A 72 -9.20 -11.76 -1.19
C VAL A 72 -7.79 -12.32 -1.07
N ILE A 73 -7.44 -12.81 0.11
CA ILE A 73 -6.20 -13.55 0.36
C ILE A 73 -6.61 -15.02 0.65
N PRO A 74 -6.56 -15.92 -0.34
CA PRO A 74 -7.04 -17.29 -0.21
C PRO A 74 -6.20 -18.13 0.75
N ARG A 75 -4.95 -17.71 1.02
CA ARG A 75 -4.04 -18.34 1.99
C ARG A 75 -3.74 -17.36 3.12
N PRO A 76 -4.68 -17.16 4.06
CA PRO A 76 -4.47 -16.22 5.16
C PRO A 76 -3.38 -16.71 6.11
N VAL A 77 -2.65 -15.78 6.69
CA VAL A 77 -1.57 -16.03 7.66
C VAL A 77 -2.21 -16.29 9.03
N ARG A 78 -2.15 -17.54 9.51
CA ARG A 78 -2.78 -17.96 10.78
C ARG A 78 -1.81 -18.35 11.87
N ASP A 79 -0.57 -18.70 11.50
CA ASP A 79 0.43 -19.21 12.42
C ASP A 79 1.85 -18.86 11.94
N LYS A 80 2.85 -19.25 12.74
CA LYS A 80 4.26 -19.04 12.46
C LYS A 80 4.71 -19.68 11.14
N GLN A 81 4.24 -20.89 10.84
CA GLN A 81 4.62 -21.61 9.62
C GLN A 81 4.15 -20.84 8.37
N ALA A 82 2.94 -20.28 8.42
CA ALA A 82 2.42 -19.44 7.35
C ALA A 82 3.27 -18.18 7.15
N VAL A 83 3.74 -17.54 8.23
CA VAL A 83 4.66 -16.39 8.15
C VAL A 83 6.00 -16.80 7.55
N GLU A 84 6.56 -17.94 7.97
CA GLU A 84 7.84 -18.45 7.46
C GLU A 84 7.78 -18.75 5.96
N ASN A 85 6.65 -19.27 5.48
CA ASN A 85 6.40 -19.56 4.07
C ASN A 85 6.24 -18.32 3.17
N LEU A 86 6.09 -17.11 3.75
CA LEU A 86 6.05 -15.87 2.97
C LEU A 86 7.39 -15.64 2.27
N LEU A 87 7.32 -15.35 0.98
CA LEU A 87 8.48 -15.15 0.13
C LEU A 87 9.10 -13.76 0.35
N PRO A 88 10.44 -13.65 0.30
CA PRO A 88 11.08 -12.34 0.23
C PRO A 88 10.69 -11.64 -1.09
N VAL A 89 10.62 -10.31 -1.05
CA VAL A 89 10.25 -9.49 -2.21
C VAL A 89 11.46 -8.69 -2.68
N ASN A 90 11.68 -8.69 -3.99
CA ASN A 90 12.53 -7.72 -4.67
C ASN A 90 11.61 -6.75 -5.43
N ALA A 91 11.50 -5.52 -4.94
CA ALA A 91 10.55 -4.54 -5.47
C ALA A 91 10.87 -4.12 -6.91
N GLU A 92 12.14 -4.02 -7.29
CA GLU A 92 12.52 -3.66 -8.67
C GLU A 92 12.11 -4.74 -9.66
N GLU A 93 12.36 -6.01 -9.34
CA GLU A 93 12.04 -7.13 -10.22
C GLU A 93 10.55 -7.44 -10.29
N GLN A 94 9.86 -7.44 -9.13
CA GLN A 94 8.50 -7.97 -9.02
C GLN A 94 7.43 -6.88 -9.04
N LEU A 95 7.79 -5.64 -8.71
CA LEU A 95 6.88 -4.48 -8.66
C LEU A 95 7.39 -3.31 -9.52
N GLY A 96 8.41 -3.54 -10.37
CA GLY A 96 9.05 -2.52 -11.20
C GLY A 96 8.10 -1.79 -12.15
N PHE A 97 6.97 -2.42 -12.52
CA PHE A 97 5.91 -1.78 -13.30
C PHE A 97 5.33 -0.53 -12.62
N VAL A 98 5.32 -0.46 -11.28
CA VAL A 98 4.93 0.76 -10.54
C VAL A 98 6.00 1.84 -10.71
N GLY A 99 7.28 1.46 -10.64
CA GLY A 99 8.39 2.37 -10.90
C GLY A 99 8.36 2.91 -12.33
N ASP A 100 8.05 2.07 -13.31
CA ASP A 100 7.93 2.50 -14.71
C ASP A 100 6.72 3.43 -14.92
N ALA A 101 5.59 3.15 -14.26
CA ALA A 101 4.45 4.07 -14.24
C ALA A 101 4.82 5.44 -13.63
N ILE A 102 5.57 5.45 -12.52
CA ILE A 102 6.09 6.68 -11.91
C ILE A 102 6.95 7.45 -12.91
N LYS A 103 7.92 6.81 -13.57
CA LYS A 103 8.77 7.47 -14.58
C LYS A 103 7.95 8.10 -15.71
N LEU A 104 6.95 7.38 -16.22
CA LEU A 104 6.06 7.89 -17.27
C LEU A 104 5.26 9.10 -16.77
N VAL A 105 4.63 9.00 -15.60
CA VAL A 105 3.86 10.12 -15.02
C VAL A 105 4.76 11.32 -14.76
N ARG A 106 5.98 11.12 -14.25
CA ARG A 106 6.95 12.21 -14.04
C ARG A 106 7.29 12.93 -15.33
N LYS A 107 7.43 12.20 -16.44
CA LYS A 107 7.66 12.77 -17.76
C LYS A 107 6.43 13.56 -18.25
N GLU A 108 5.23 13.00 -18.12
CA GLU A 108 3.98 13.65 -18.57
C GLU A 108 3.61 14.90 -17.75
N ILE A 109 3.89 14.89 -16.44
CA ILE A 109 3.70 16.06 -15.58
C ILE A 109 4.66 17.21 -15.95
N ASP A 110 5.82 16.90 -16.52
CA ASP A 110 6.83 17.86 -16.97
C ASP A 110 7.18 18.90 -15.89
N GLY A 111 7.36 18.42 -14.65
CA GLY A 111 7.75 19.25 -13.51
C GLY A 111 6.70 20.23 -12.97
N LYS A 112 5.46 20.24 -13.51
CA LYS A 112 4.42 21.20 -13.11
C LYS A 112 3.95 21.02 -11.66
N ILE A 113 3.79 19.78 -11.21
CA ILE A 113 3.39 19.43 -9.84
C ILE A 113 4.18 18.22 -9.31
N PRO A 114 4.27 18.01 -7.99
CA PRO A 114 4.83 16.80 -7.41
C PRO A 114 3.99 15.54 -7.70
N LEU A 115 4.69 14.40 -7.75
CA LEU A 115 4.08 13.07 -7.77
C LEU A 115 4.32 12.36 -6.44
N ILE A 116 3.24 11.89 -5.83
CA ILE A 116 3.22 11.15 -4.58
C ILE A 116 3.21 9.65 -4.91
N GLY A 117 4.23 8.94 -4.43
CA GLY A 117 4.23 7.48 -4.33
C GLY A 117 3.50 7.04 -3.06
N PHE A 118 3.03 5.80 -2.98
CA PHE A 118 2.35 5.33 -1.78
C PHE A 118 2.43 3.83 -1.54
N ALA A 119 2.09 3.43 -0.32
CA ALA A 119 1.90 2.04 0.06
C ALA A 119 0.93 1.92 1.25
N GLY A 120 0.49 0.69 1.54
CA GLY A 120 -0.23 0.38 2.78
C GLY A 120 0.73 0.34 3.97
N ALA A 121 0.26 0.74 5.14
CA ALA A 121 1.02 0.62 6.38
C ALA A 121 1.12 -0.86 6.83
N PRO A 122 2.15 -1.21 7.62
CA PRO A 122 2.36 -2.60 8.08
C PRO A 122 1.14 -3.22 8.75
N PHE A 123 0.47 -2.50 9.67
CA PHE A 123 -0.74 -3.01 10.34
C PHE A 123 -1.85 -3.32 9.35
N THR A 124 -2.15 -2.37 8.47
CA THR A 124 -3.17 -2.53 7.43
C THR A 124 -2.89 -3.73 6.54
N LEU A 125 -1.63 -3.89 6.08
CA LEU A 125 -1.23 -5.01 5.22
C LEU A 125 -1.31 -6.36 5.95
N CYS A 126 -0.77 -6.45 7.17
CA CYS A 126 -0.86 -7.65 7.98
C CYS A 126 -2.32 -8.03 8.26
N SER A 127 -3.19 -7.04 8.50
CA SER A 127 -4.63 -7.27 8.70
C SER A 127 -5.27 -7.94 7.50
N TYR A 128 -4.98 -7.50 6.27
CA TYR A 128 -5.46 -8.20 5.07
C TYR A 128 -4.93 -9.63 4.98
N MET A 129 -3.63 -9.83 5.27
CA MET A 129 -3.00 -11.14 5.22
C MET A 129 -3.59 -12.11 6.25
N ILE A 130 -3.93 -11.64 7.45
CA ILE A 130 -4.44 -12.48 8.55
C ILE A 130 -5.94 -12.72 8.39
N GLU A 131 -6.72 -11.69 8.09
CA GLU A 131 -8.18 -11.82 7.98
C GLU A 131 -8.61 -12.57 6.73
N GLY A 132 -7.82 -12.51 5.65
CA GLY A 132 -8.17 -13.12 4.36
C GLY A 132 -8.94 -12.19 3.41
N GLY A 133 -9.21 -10.96 3.83
CA GLY A 133 -10.03 -9.99 3.09
C GLY A 133 -10.45 -8.82 3.96
N LYS A 134 -11.57 -8.18 3.63
CA LYS A 134 -12.13 -7.12 4.46
C LYS A 134 -12.66 -7.69 5.77
N SER A 135 -12.27 -7.09 6.89
CA SER A 135 -12.81 -7.37 8.22
C SER A 135 -13.32 -6.07 8.82
N ARG A 136 -14.36 -6.15 9.63
CA ARG A 136 -14.92 -5.00 10.34
C ARG A 136 -14.24 -4.81 11.70
N ASP A 137 -14.01 -5.91 12.40
CA ASP A 137 -13.60 -5.88 13.81
C ASP A 137 -12.12 -6.29 14.00
N PHE A 138 -11.50 -6.86 12.95
CA PHE A 138 -10.10 -7.30 12.93
C PHE A 138 -9.75 -8.27 14.08
N THR A 139 -10.72 -9.12 14.44
CA THR A 139 -10.62 -10.02 15.60
C THR A 139 -9.44 -10.98 15.46
N THR A 140 -9.22 -11.58 14.29
CA THR A 140 -8.12 -12.53 14.12
C THR A 140 -6.77 -11.83 14.20
N THR A 141 -6.68 -10.65 13.60
CA THR A 141 -5.48 -9.81 13.63
C THR A 141 -5.11 -9.47 15.07
N LYS A 142 -6.09 -9.02 15.86
CA LYS A 142 -5.92 -8.69 17.28
C LYS A 142 -5.54 -9.91 18.11
N LEU A 143 -6.18 -11.06 17.89
CA LEU A 143 -5.82 -12.30 18.58
C LEU A 143 -4.35 -12.69 18.33
N MET A 144 -3.89 -12.65 17.07
CA MET A 144 -2.47 -12.92 16.77
C MET A 144 -1.55 -11.89 17.45
N MET A 145 -1.91 -10.60 17.40
CA MET A 145 -1.14 -9.52 18.00
C MET A 145 -0.99 -9.69 19.52
N TYR A 146 -2.06 -10.05 20.23
CA TYR A 146 -2.08 -10.18 21.69
C TYR A 146 -1.62 -11.53 22.22
N GLU A 147 -2.01 -12.64 21.59
CA GLU A 147 -1.77 -14.00 22.11
C GLU A 147 -0.52 -14.66 21.49
N SER A 148 -0.11 -14.22 20.30
CA SER A 148 1.02 -14.77 19.54
C SER A 148 1.98 -13.65 19.11
N THR A 149 2.38 -12.81 20.06
CA THR A 149 3.15 -11.58 19.79
C THR A 149 4.48 -11.84 19.07
N ASP A 150 5.11 -13.01 19.25
CA ASP A 150 6.30 -13.40 18.50
C ASP A 150 6.00 -13.62 17.01
N VAL A 151 4.90 -14.29 16.70
CA VAL A 151 4.41 -14.48 15.32
C VAL A 151 4.01 -13.14 14.68
N TRP A 152 3.33 -12.29 15.44
CA TRP A 152 2.99 -10.93 15.01
C TRP A 152 4.22 -10.12 14.64
N ASN A 153 5.24 -10.10 15.50
CA ASN A 153 6.47 -9.36 15.24
C ASN A 153 7.22 -9.92 14.03
N LEU A 154 7.28 -11.25 13.86
CA LEU A 154 7.88 -11.87 12.68
C LEU A 154 7.16 -11.47 11.39
N LEU A 155 5.83 -11.43 11.39
CA LEU A 155 5.04 -11.01 10.23
C LEU A 155 5.25 -9.53 9.92
N MET A 156 5.13 -8.66 10.94
CA MET A 156 5.39 -7.24 10.82
C MET A 156 6.79 -6.99 10.28
N ASP A 157 7.78 -7.78 10.70
CA ASP A 157 9.15 -7.61 10.26
C ASP A 157 9.36 -7.91 8.77
N LYS A 158 8.76 -8.98 8.27
CA LYS A 158 8.75 -9.32 6.85
C LYS A 158 8.04 -8.25 6.02
N VAL A 159 6.86 -7.81 6.47
CA VAL A 159 6.06 -6.78 5.76
C VAL A 159 6.79 -5.44 5.74
N CYS A 160 7.36 -4.99 6.85
CA CYS A 160 8.13 -3.74 6.90
C CYS A 160 9.38 -3.80 6.01
N THR A 161 10.07 -4.94 5.93
CA THR A 161 11.24 -5.09 5.06
C THR A 161 10.88 -4.97 3.59
N MET A 162 9.82 -5.66 3.15
CA MET A 162 9.26 -5.49 1.81
C MET A 162 8.81 -4.05 1.56
N LEU A 163 8.13 -3.43 2.53
CA LEU A 163 7.58 -2.08 2.40
C LEU A 163 8.68 -1.03 2.19
N VAL A 164 9.78 -1.15 2.93
CA VAL A 164 10.95 -0.29 2.77
C VAL A 164 11.51 -0.43 1.35
N ASP A 165 11.72 -1.65 0.86
CA ASP A 165 12.24 -1.88 -0.50
C ASP A 165 11.32 -1.28 -1.57
N TYR A 166 10.00 -1.50 -1.44
CA TYR A 166 9.00 -0.96 -2.35
C TYR A 166 8.96 0.58 -2.36
N LEU A 167 9.01 1.22 -1.19
CA LEU A 167 9.01 2.68 -1.08
C LEU A 167 10.31 3.29 -1.62
N LYS A 168 11.47 2.64 -1.40
CA LYS A 168 12.75 3.07 -1.98
C LYS A 168 12.72 3.02 -3.50
N MET A 169 12.21 1.94 -4.07
CA MET A 169 12.04 1.81 -5.53
C MET A 169 11.19 2.95 -6.10
N GLN A 170 10.09 3.31 -5.44
CA GLN A 170 9.25 4.43 -5.89
C GLN A 170 9.98 5.78 -5.87
N VAL A 171 10.78 6.07 -4.84
CA VAL A 171 11.57 7.30 -4.79
C VAL A 171 12.63 7.31 -5.90
N ASN A 172 13.35 6.19 -6.08
CA ASN A 172 14.34 6.05 -7.14
C ASN A 172 13.73 6.22 -8.55
N ALA A 173 12.48 5.80 -8.73
CA ALA A 173 11.73 6.00 -9.97
C ALA A 173 11.26 7.45 -10.18
N GLY A 174 11.29 8.30 -9.15
CA GLY A 174 11.00 9.73 -9.23
C GLY A 174 9.81 10.22 -8.40
N ALA A 175 9.26 9.41 -7.48
CA ALA A 175 8.29 9.90 -6.50
C ALA A 175 8.94 10.99 -5.63
N GLN A 176 8.28 12.14 -5.51
CA GLN A 176 8.80 13.31 -4.80
C GLN A 176 8.26 13.45 -3.37
N ALA A 177 7.25 12.65 -3.02
CA ALA A 177 6.77 12.42 -1.68
C ALA A 177 6.23 10.99 -1.58
N LEU A 178 6.15 10.47 -0.37
CA LEU A 178 5.59 9.16 -0.08
C LEU A 178 4.42 9.29 0.88
N GLN A 179 3.36 8.53 0.65
CA GLN A 179 2.24 8.41 1.59
C GLN A 179 2.05 6.95 2.03
N ILE A 180 2.00 6.75 3.34
CA ILE A 180 1.74 5.45 3.97
C ILE A 180 0.31 5.48 4.50
N PHE A 181 -0.53 4.57 4.00
CA PHE A 181 -1.93 4.48 4.37
C PHE A 181 -2.14 3.43 5.45
N ASP A 182 -2.38 3.88 6.69
CA ASP A 182 -2.79 3.02 7.81
C ASP A 182 -4.30 3.10 8.05
N SER A 183 -5.06 2.58 7.08
CA SER A 183 -6.52 2.67 7.03
C SER A 183 -7.23 1.94 8.19
N TRP A 184 -6.59 0.94 8.79
CA TRP A 184 -7.26 0.08 9.78
C TRP A 184 -6.81 0.31 11.22
N VAL A 185 -5.73 1.06 11.44
CA VAL A 185 -5.13 1.14 12.76
C VAL A 185 -6.00 1.80 13.82
N GLY A 186 -6.94 2.68 13.43
CA GLY A 186 -7.89 3.30 14.36
C GLY A 186 -8.81 2.33 15.10
N CYS A 187 -8.80 1.03 14.77
CA CYS A 187 -9.48 0.01 15.55
C CYS A 187 -8.72 -0.40 16.84
N LEU A 188 -7.51 0.13 17.06
CA LEU A 188 -6.67 -0.15 18.23
C LEU A 188 -6.80 0.94 19.30
N SER A 189 -6.45 0.60 20.55
CA SER A 189 -6.26 1.61 21.60
C SER A 189 -4.93 2.36 21.38
N PRO A 190 -4.74 3.57 21.95
CA PRO A 190 -3.45 4.26 21.91
C PRO A 190 -2.31 3.42 22.51
N HIS A 191 -2.60 2.64 23.55
CA HIS A 191 -1.63 1.75 24.18
C HIS A 191 -1.19 0.63 23.21
N ASP A 192 -2.15 -0.04 22.57
CA ASP A 192 -1.84 -1.08 21.59
C ASP A 192 -1.07 -0.53 20.39
N TYR A 193 -1.43 0.68 19.93
CA TYR A 193 -0.70 1.34 18.86
C TYR A 193 0.78 1.55 19.23
N GLN A 194 1.03 2.10 20.41
CA GLN A 194 2.39 2.36 20.90
C GLN A 194 3.20 1.07 21.09
N GLN A 195 2.56 -0.01 21.55
CA GLN A 195 3.23 -1.28 21.83
C GLN A 195 3.49 -2.10 20.57
N TYR A 196 2.48 -2.27 19.72
CA TYR A 196 2.49 -3.27 18.65
C TYR A 196 2.73 -2.71 17.25
N ILE A 197 2.51 -1.40 17.04
CA ILE A 197 2.54 -0.80 15.69
C ILE A 197 3.68 0.21 15.56
N LEU A 198 3.77 1.16 16.51
CA LEU A 198 4.69 2.28 16.45
C LEU A 198 6.16 1.88 16.27
N PRO A 199 6.70 0.83 16.92
CA PRO A 199 8.09 0.43 16.72
C PRO A 199 8.39 0.02 15.27
N HIS A 200 7.48 -0.73 14.64
CA HIS A 200 7.57 -1.18 13.26
C HIS A 200 7.45 -0.03 12.27
N LEU A 201 6.47 0.86 12.50
CA LEU A 201 6.29 2.03 11.66
C LEU A 201 7.51 2.96 11.75
N LYS A 202 8.04 3.22 12.96
CA LYS A 202 9.28 3.99 13.14
C LYS A 202 10.43 3.40 12.34
N ARG A 203 10.62 2.08 12.34
CA ARG A 203 11.64 1.42 11.53
C ARG A 203 11.49 1.72 10.04
N VAL A 204 10.27 1.71 9.51
CA VAL A 204 9.99 2.05 8.10
C VAL A 204 10.39 3.51 7.82
N PHE A 205 9.93 4.46 8.65
CA PHE A 205 10.27 5.88 8.49
C PHE A 205 11.78 6.13 8.60
N ASP A 206 12.45 5.53 9.58
CA ASP A 206 13.89 5.64 9.80
C ASP A 206 14.68 5.13 8.60
N SER A 207 14.23 4.03 7.98
CA SER A 207 14.87 3.44 6.79
C SER A 207 14.74 4.29 5.52
N LEU A 208 13.89 5.32 5.54
CA LEU A 208 13.61 6.20 4.41
C LEU A 208 14.14 7.63 4.61
N LYS A 209 14.71 7.95 5.78
CA LYS A 209 15.20 9.31 6.12
C LYS A 209 16.21 9.86 5.11
N ASP A 210 17.07 9.02 4.56
CA ASP A 210 18.15 9.44 3.66
C ASP A 210 17.65 9.89 2.28
N PHE A 211 16.42 9.55 1.91
CA PHE A 211 15.84 9.89 0.61
C PHE A 211 15.38 11.35 0.51
N LYS A 212 15.31 12.08 1.64
CA LYS A 212 14.98 13.52 1.70
C LYS A 212 13.69 13.92 0.98
N VAL A 213 12.74 12.99 0.80
CA VAL A 213 11.39 13.26 0.34
C VAL A 213 10.44 13.36 1.54
N PRO A 214 9.38 14.19 1.50
CA PRO A 214 8.36 14.18 2.53
C PRO A 214 7.69 12.80 2.63
N ILE A 215 7.50 12.31 3.85
CA ILE A 215 6.79 11.06 4.11
C ILE A 215 5.55 11.37 4.96
N ILE A 216 4.39 11.04 4.43
CA ILE A 216 3.08 11.34 5.00
C ILE A 216 2.52 10.06 5.62
N ASN A 217 2.22 10.07 6.91
CA ASN A 217 1.43 9.01 7.54
C ASN A 217 -0.04 9.40 7.52
N PHE A 218 -0.86 8.66 6.77
CA PHE A 218 -2.31 8.85 6.78
C PHE A 218 -2.96 7.71 7.56
N SER A 219 -3.67 8.02 8.64
CA SER A 219 -4.42 7.04 9.42
C SER A 219 -5.84 7.54 9.70
N THR A 220 -6.80 6.62 9.80
CA THR A 220 -8.21 6.93 10.10
C THR A 220 -8.60 6.41 11.48
N GLY A 221 -9.47 7.14 12.19
CA GLY A 221 -9.94 6.74 13.53
C GLY A 221 -8.90 6.93 14.64
N THR A 222 -7.86 7.72 14.39
CA THR A 222 -6.70 7.89 15.28
C THR A 222 -6.65 9.24 15.98
N SER A 223 -7.75 10.01 16.00
CA SER A 223 -7.81 11.33 16.65
C SER A 223 -7.44 11.30 18.14
N ASN A 224 -7.53 10.13 18.78
CA ASN A 224 -7.22 9.92 20.19
C ASN A 224 -5.77 9.46 20.42
N TYR A 225 -4.97 9.33 19.36
CA TYR A 225 -3.55 8.99 19.42
C TYR A 225 -2.78 10.31 19.49
N VAL A 226 -2.91 11.01 20.62
CA VAL A 226 -2.20 12.26 20.91
C VAL A 226 -1.19 12.01 22.01
#